data_AF-A0A966D1P2-F1
#
_entry.id   AF-A0A966D1P2-F1
#
_cell.length_a   1.000
_cell.length_b   1.000
_cell.length_c   1.000
_cell.angle_alpha   90.00
_cell.angle_beta   90.00
_cell.angle_gamma   90.00
#
_symmetry.space_group_name_H-M   'P 1'
#
loop_
_entity.id
_entity.type
_entity.pdbx_description
1 polymer ?
#
loop_
_entity_poly.entity_id
_entity_poly.type
_entity_poly.pdbx_seq_one_letter_code
_entity_poly.pdbx_strand_id
1 'polypeptide(L)'
;MADECVIKPEIRSRLTRARRVVVKVGTSTITHDNGRFNLGNMDRICRSVAEQMNRGREIILVSSGAIGVGVGRLRLQQKPQLIREKQAIAAVGQCELMNMYSRFFSDYHYAVAQILLTRDDIDDEVTRVNICNTFEALLEREIVPIVNENDTVSTREIYHNGTFGDNDALSAIVAVHLQADLLIILSDIDGLYTVDPRISQDACLIATVSEITDEIEQAAGGAGSLRGTGGMHSKILAAKIATAAGLDTVIANGSTVRMVDQILEGDVVGTWFQADQPAG
;
A
#
# COMPACT_ATOMS: atom_id res chain seq x y z
N MET A 1 -24.47 -1.97 17.14
CA MET A 1 -24.01 -2.14 15.75
C MET A 1 -24.64 -1.17 14.74
N ALA A 2 -25.85 -0.62 14.95
CA ALA A 2 -26.42 0.39 14.03
C ALA A 2 -25.90 1.83 14.26
N ASP A 3 -25.39 2.15 15.45
CA ASP A 3 -24.97 3.51 15.83
C ASP A 3 -23.56 3.91 15.34
N GLU A 4 -22.76 2.98 14.83
CA GLU A 4 -21.40 3.26 14.30
C GLU A 4 -21.40 3.74 12.84
N CYS A 5 -22.57 3.75 12.20
CA CYS A 5 -22.72 4.21 10.82
C CYS A 5 -22.79 5.75 10.70
N VAL A 6 -22.74 6.48 11.83
CA VAL A 6 -22.79 7.94 11.86
C VAL A 6 -21.38 8.51 11.69
N ILE A 7 -21.08 8.95 10.47
CA ILE A 7 -19.89 9.73 10.14
C ILE A 7 -19.87 10.99 11.01
N LYS A 8 -19.01 11.03 12.03
CA LYS A 8 -18.72 12.24 12.81
C LYS A 8 -17.59 13.00 12.10
N PRO A 9 -17.86 14.18 11.50
CA PRO A 9 -16.89 14.90 10.66
C PRO A 9 -15.70 15.55 11.41
N GLU A 10 -15.57 15.36 12.73
CA GLU A 10 -14.59 16.09 13.56
C GLU A 10 -13.32 15.29 13.93
N ILE A 11 -13.16 14.05 13.45
CA ILE A 11 -12.27 13.06 14.13
C ILE A 11 -10.88 12.88 13.47
N ARG A 12 -10.70 13.21 12.18
CA ARG A 12 -9.47 12.87 11.41
C ARG A 12 -8.33 13.89 11.47
N SER A 13 -8.36 14.85 12.40
CA SER A 13 -7.33 15.90 12.53
C SER A 13 -5.91 15.37 12.77
N ARG A 14 -5.76 14.15 13.27
CA ARG A 14 -4.46 13.46 13.39
C ARG A 14 -3.81 13.24 12.01
N LEU A 15 -4.59 12.85 11.01
CA LEU A 15 -4.09 12.54 9.67
C LEU A 15 -3.49 13.78 8.99
N THR A 16 -4.04 14.96 9.25
CA THR A 16 -3.55 16.21 8.65
C THR A 16 -2.16 16.59 9.14
N ARG A 17 -1.76 16.10 10.31
CA ARG A 17 -0.45 16.36 10.93
C ARG A 17 0.62 15.34 10.58
N ALA A 18 0.29 14.27 9.84
CA ALA A 18 1.22 13.20 9.48
C ALA A 18 2.37 13.71 8.59
N ARG A 19 3.58 13.82 9.15
CA ARG A 19 4.74 14.33 8.42
C ARG A 19 5.33 13.28 7.49
N ARG A 20 5.50 12.05 7.98
CA ARG A 20 6.07 10.93 7.23
C ARG A 20 4.96 9.93 6.88
N VAL A 21 4.77 9.71 5.59
CA VAL A 21 3.63 8.93 5.08
C VAL A 21 4.13 7.81 4.17
N VAL A 22 3.67 6.59 4.42
CA VAL A 22 3.84 5.48 3.49
C VAL A 22 2.57 5.32 2.67
N VAL A 23 2.67 5.38 1.34
CA VAL A 23 1.55 5.13 0.43
C VAL A 23 1.79 3.80 -0.26
N LYS A 24 0.91 2.83 -0.06
CA LYS A 24 0.92 1.55 -0.79
C LYS A 24 -0.05 1.60 -1.95
N VAL A 25 0.40 1.21 -3.13
CA VAL A 25 -0.44 1.07 -4.33
C VAL A 25 -0.48 -0.38 -4.81
N GLY A 26 -1.69 -0.93 -4.89
CA GLY A 26 -1.91 -2.28 -5.41
C GLY A 26 -1.73 -2.39 -6.92
N THR A 27 -1.61 -3.64 -7.41
CA THR A 27 -1.47 -3.92 -8.85
C THR A 27 -2.66 -3.37 -9.66
N SER A 28 -3.88 -3.51 -9.15
CA SER A 28 -5.11 -2.99 -9.77
C SER A 28 -5.17 -1.45 -9.82
N THR A 29 -4.44 -0.79 -8.92
CA THR A 29 -4.34 0.68 -8.88
C THR A 29 -3.46 1.20 -10.02
N ILE A 30 -2.42 0.45 -10.41
CA ILE A 30 -1.41 0.91 -11.39
C ILE A 30 -1.49 0.20 -12.75
N THR A 31 -2.26 -0.88 -12.88
CA THR A 31 -2.46 -1.62 -14.13
C THR A 31 -3.93 -1.90 -14.39
N HIS A 32 -4.29 -1.99 -15.66
CA HIS A 32 -5.55 -2.59 -16.10
C HIS A 32 -5.43 -4.13 -16.11
N ASP A 33 -6.57 -4.83 -16.18
CA ASP A 33 -6.62 -6.31 -16.23
C ASP A 33 -5.80 -6.94 -17.37
N ASN A 34 -5.58 -6.18 -18.45
CA ASN A 34 -4.76 -6.61 -19.59
C ASN A 34 -3.24 -6.42 -19.37
N GLY A 35 -2.82 -6.04 -18.16
CA GLY A 35 -1.42 -5.84 -17.78
C GLY A 35 -0.81 -4.53 -18.29
N ARG A 36 -1.56 -3.66 -18.97
CA ARG A 36 -1.10 -2.32 -19.35
C ARG A 36 -1.17 -1.39 -18.15
N PHE A 37 -0.26 -0.41 -18.10
CA PHE A 37 -0.32 0.64 -17.09
C PHE A 37 -1.64 1.41 -17.14
N ASN A 38 -2.18 1.68 -15.96
CA ASN A 38 -3.25 2.65 -15.77
C ASN A 38 -2.62 4.04 -15.63
N LEU A 39 -2.19 4.60 -16.75
CA LEU A 39 -1.42 5.85 -16.79
C LEU A 39 -2.15 7.01 -16.10
N GLY A 40 -3.47 7.13 -16.31
CA GLY A 40 -4.25 8.20 -15.69
C GLY A 40 -4.30 8.09 -14.17
N ASN A 41 -4.29 6.88 -13.62
CA ASN A 41 -4.30 6.70 -12.18
C ASN A 41 -2.89 6.85 -11.57
N MET A 42 -1.87 6.30 -12.24
CA MET A 42 -0.48 6.49 -11.82
C MET A 42 -0.10 7.97 -11.78
N ASP A 43 -0.45 8.74 -12.82
CA ASP A 43 -0.21 10.17 -12.90
C ASP A 43 -0.86 10.91 -11.72
N ARG A 44 -2.14 10.66 -11.46
CA ARG A 44 -2.87 11.26 -10.34
C ARG A 44 -2.20 10.99 -9.00
N ILE A 45 -1.75 9.76 -8.77
CA ILE A 45 -1.08 9.38 -7.51
C ILE A 45 0.28 10.08 -7.42
N CYS A 46 1.11 10.04 -8.47
CA CYS A 46 2.42 10.69 -8.46
C CYS A 46 2.29 12.20 -8.25
N ARG A 47 1.28 12.83 -8.89
CA ARG A 47 0.96 14.25 -8.70
C ARG A 47 0.56 14.57 -7.27
N SER A 48 -0.33 13.79 -6.66
CA SER A 48 -0.71 14.00 -5.26
C SER A 48 0.48 13.79 -4.33
N VAL A 49 1.31 12.77 -4.56
CA VAL A 49 2.55 12.58 -3.77
C VAL A 49 3.46 13.79 -3.90
N ALA A 50 3.72 14.28 -5.12
CA ALA A 50 4.55 15.46 -5.35
C ALA A 50 3.98 16.72 -4.68
N GLU A 51 2.67 16.93 -4.76
CA GLU A 51 2.00 18.06 -4.10
C GLU A 51 2.14 18.01 -2.57
N GLN A 52 2.05 16.82 -1.97
CA GLN A 52 2.24 16.67 -0.52
C GLN A 52 3.70 16.85 -0.10
N MET A 53 4.65 16.43 -0.94
CA MET A 53 6.07 16.71 -0.73
C MET A 53 6.39 18.21 -0.85
N ASN A 54 5.76 18.93 -1.78
CA ASN A 54 5.84 20.39 -1.86
C ASN A 54 5.30 21.09 -0.60
N ARG A 55 4.40 20.43 0.14
CA ARG A 55 3.89 20.89 1.45
C ARG A 55 4.79 20.47 2.63
N GLY A 56 5.96 19.87 2.35
CA GLY A 56 6.96 19.48 3.35
C GLY A 56 6.74 18.11 3.98
N ARG A 57 5.90 17.24 3.40
CA ARG A 57 5.76 15.85 3.86
C ARG A 57 6.84 14.96 3.26
N GLU A 58 7.26 13.97 4.02
CA GLU A 58 8.15 12.90 3.59
C GLU A 58 7.28 11.72 3.13
N ILE A 59 7.39 11.31 1.86
CA ILE A 59 6.55 10.23 1.32
C ILE A 59 7.39 9.08 0.79
N ILE A 60 7.04 7.87 1.22
CA ILE A 60 7.55 6.60 0.68
C ILE A 60 6.43 5.93 -0.11
N LEU A 61 6.70 5.52 -1.34
CA LEU A 61 5.74 4.79 -2.17
C LEU A 61 6.08 3.30 -2.20
N VAL A 62 5.17 2.46 -1.72
CA VAL A 62 5.29 1.00 -1.81
C VAL A 62 4.41 0.53 -2.97
N SER A 63 5.02 0.07 -4.05
CA SER A 63 4.31 -0.37 -5.25
C SER A 63 4.18 -1.88 -5.30
N SER A 64 3.14 -2.38 -5.96
CA SER A 64 3.06 -3.76 -6.48
C SER A 64 3.18 -3.78 -8.00
N GLY A 65 2.84 -4.92 -8.62
CA GLY A 65 2.50 -4.97 -10.04
C GLY A 65 3.64 -5.30 -10.99
N ALA A 66 4.88 -5.52 -10.52
CA ALA A 66 6.01 -5.90 -11.37
C ALA A 66 5.68 -7.10 -12.28
N ILE A 67 5.14 -8.20 -11.74
CA ILE A 67 4.71 -9.35 -12.57
C ILE A 67 3.63 -8.95 -13.59
N GLY A 68 2.62 -8.17 -13.18
CA GLY A 68 1.52 -7.75 -14.05
C GLY A 68 2.00 -6.87 -15.22
N VAL A 69 2.87 -5.92 -14.92
CA VAL A 69 3.54 -5.05 -15.90
C VAL A 69 4.41 -5.88 -16.84
N GLY A 70 5.18 -6.84 -16.32
CA GLY A 70 6.02 -7.73 -17.14
C GLY A 70 5.20 -8.57 -18.11
N VAL A 71 4.08 -9.14 -17.65
CA VAL A 71 3.11 -9.87 -18.50
C VAL A 71 2.60 -8.99 -19.63
N GLY A 72 2.16 -7.76 -19.33
CA GLY A 72 1.68 -6.82 -20.33
C GLY A 72 2.76 -6.40 -21.32
N ARG A 73 3.97 -6.12 -20.82
CA ARG A 73 5.14 -5.71 -21.63
C ARG A 73 5.55 -6.78 -22.63
N LEU A 74 5.60 -8.04 -22.19
CA LEU A 74 6.00 -9.19 -22.99
C LEU A 74 4.84 -9.80 -23.78
N ARG A 75 3.63 -9.23 -23.68
CA ARG A 75 2.42 -9.68 -24.38
C ARG A 75 2.09 -11.15 -24.10
N LEU A 76 2.34 -11.60 -22.87
CA LEU A 76 2.01 -12.96 -22.46
C LEU A 76 0.49 -13.11 -22.36
N GLN A 77 -0.02 -14.24 -22.83
CA GLN A 77 -1.47 -14.52 -22.82
C GLN A 77 -2.01 -14.79 -21.41
N GLN A 78 -1.15 -15.27 -20.51
CA GLN A 78 -1.50 -15.60 -19.13
C GLN A 78 -0.32 -15.33 -18.20
N LYS A 79 -0.62 -15.17 -16.91
CA LYS A 79 0.41 -15.08 -15.87
C LYS A 79 1.18 -16.40 -15.79
N PRO A 80 2.53 -16.36 -15.69
CA PRO A 80 3.32 -17.56 -15.51
C PRO A 80 2.98 -18.27 -14.19
N GLN A 81 3.08 -19.59 -14.20
CA GLN A 81 2.77 -20.43 -13.03
C GLN A 81 4.05 -20.88 -12.32
N LEU A 82 5.13 -21.12 -13.07
CA LEU A 82 6.40 -21.56 -12.51
C LEU A 82 7.11 -20.39 -11.81
N ILE A 83 7.67 -20.65 -10.63
CA ILE A 83 8.39 -19.64 -9.82
C ILE A 83 9.46 -18.94 -10.67
N ARG A 84 10.34 -19.71 -11.32
CA ARG A 84 11.42 -19.17 -12.18
C ARG A 84 10.91 -18.21 -13.25
N GLU A 85 9.73 -18.49 -13.82
CA GLU A 85 9.14 -17.66 -14.86
C GLU A 85 8.56 -16.39 -14.24
N LYS A 86 7.81 -16.50 -13.13
CA LYS A 86 7.32 -15.33 -12.39
C LYS A 86 8.44 -14.39 -12.01
N GLN A 87 9.57 -14.90 -11.51
CA GLN A 87 10.74 -14.12 -11.14
C GLN A 87 11.36 -13.41 -12.35
N ALA A 88 11.52 -14.10 -13.47
CA ALA A 88 12.02 -13.50 -14.71
C ALA A 88 11.07 -12.40 -15.23
N ILE A 89 9.76 -12.63 -15.18
CA ILE A 89 8.76 -11.65 -15.62
C ILE A 89 8.72 -10.46 -14.66
N ALA A 90 8.84 -10.68 -13.35
CA ALA A 90 8.94 -9.63 -12.34
C ALA A 90 10.17 -8.75 -12.58
N ALA A 91 11.33 -9.35 -12.87
CA ALA A 91 12.55 -8.60 -13.17
C ALA A 91 12.37 -7.64 -14.37
N VAL A 92 11.75 -8.12 -15.46
CA VAL A 92 11.42 -7.28 -16.62
C VAL A 92 10.41 -6.19 -16.25
N GLY A 93 9.36 -6.57 -15.54
CA GLY A 93 8.29 -5.63 -15.18
C GLY A 93 8.71 -4.58 -14.16
N GLN A 94 9.64 -4.90 -13.26
CA GLN A 94 10.22 -3.96 -12.30
C GLN A 94 11.00 -2.85 -13.02
N CYS A 95 11.78 -3.19 -14.05
CA CYS A 95 12.46 -2.18 -14.88
C CYS A 95 11.46 -1.22 -15.53
N GLU A 96 10.38 -1.74 -16.09
CA GLU A 96 9.34 -0.93 -16.74
C GLU A 96 8.55 -0.09 -15.71
N LEU A 97 8.26 -0.64 -14.53
CA LEU A 97 7.59 0.06 -13.45
C LEU A 97 8.40 1.26 -12.99
N MET A 98 9.71 1.10 -12.77
CA MET A 98 10.60 2.18 -12.38
C MET A 98 10.78 3.23 -13.48
N ASN A 99 10.87 2.82 -14.75
CA ASN A 99 10.88 3.74 -15.87
C ASN A 99 9.61 4.61 -15.88
N MET A 100 8.45 4.01 -15.59
CA MET A 100 7.19 4.75 -15.55
C MET A 100 7.11 5.74 -14.39
N TYR A 101 7.48 5.30 -13.17
CA TYR A 101 7.55 6.21 -12.03
C TYR A 101 8.54 7.35 -12.25
N SER A 102 9.73 7.05 -12.76
CA SER A 102 10.75 8.06 -13.05
C SER A 102 10.23 9.12 -14.03
N ARG A 103 9.46 8.73 -15.06
CA ARG A 103 8.84 9.69 -15.99
C ARG A 103 7.84 10.60 -15.31
N PHE A 104 6.87 10.04 -14.59
CA PHE A 104 5.85 10.84 -13.92
C PHE A 104 6.45 11.79 -12.88
N PHE A 105 7.34 11.30 -12.02
CA PHE A 105 7.96 12.17 -11.01
C PHE A 105 8.90 13.21 -11.61
N SER A 106 9.54 12.94 -12.76
CA SER A 106 10.35 13.95 -13.47
C SER A 106 9.50 15.12 -13.95
N ASP A 107 8.27 14.89 -14.40
CA ASP A 107 7.32 15.95 -14.78
C ASP A 107 6.96 16.86 -13.59
N TYR A 108 7.10 16.34 -12.36
CA TYR A 108 6.88 17.05 -11.10
C TYR A 108 8.18 17.49 -10.41
N HIS A 109 9.32 17.44 -11.11
CA HIS A 109 10.65 17.82 -10.61
C HIS A 109 11.18 17.01 -9.40
N TYR A 110 10.71 15.78 -9.22
CA TYR A 110 11.20 14.87 -8.20
C TYR A 110 12.03 13.72 -8.79
N ALA A 111 13.14 13.41 -8.13
CA ALA A 111 13.89 12.20 -8.38
C ALA A 111 13.27 11.01 -7.63
N VAL A 112 13.42 9.81 -8.18
CA VAL A 112 12.99 8.56 -7.53
C VAL A 112 14.18 7.67 -7.24
N ALA A 113 14.09 6.87 -6.18
CA ALA A 113 15.07 5.83 -5.85
C ALA A 113 14.38 4.47 -5.72
N GLN A 114 14.91 3.47 -6.41
CA GLN A 114 14.41 2.10 -6.30
C GLN A 114 14.94 1.43 -5.04
N ILE A 115 14.04 0.85 -4.24
CA ILE A 115 14.38 0.01 -3.10
C ILE A 115 13.68 -1.34 -3.27
N LEU A 116 14.45 -2.42 -3.34
CA LEU A 116 13.92 -3.78 -3.42
C LEU A 116 14.24 -4.51 -2.12
N LEU A 117 13.21 -5.00 -1.44
CA LEU A 117 13.34 -5.67 -0.14
C LEU A 117 12.72 -7.06 -0.19
N THR A 118 13.30 -7.98 0.57
CA THR A 118 12.64 -9.19 1.02
C THR A 118 12.29 -9.06 2.50
N ARG A 119 11.51 -10.00 3.02
CA ARG A 119 11.26 -10.07 4.46
C ARG A 119 12.54 -10.32 5.24
N ASP A 120 13.39 -11.22 4.76
CA ASP A 120 14.63 -11.62 5.41
C ASP A 120 15.58 -10.41 5.59
N ASP A 121 15.56 -9.47 4.62
CA ASP A 121 16.35 -8.22 4.71
C ASP A 121 15.94 -7.32 5.89
N ILE A 122 14.68 -7.42 6.35
CA ILE A 122 14.13 -6.58 7.42
C ILE A 122 14.20 -7.27 8.79
N ASP A 123 14.11 -8.60 8.80
CA ASP A 123 14.26 -9.40 10.01
C ASP A 123 15.73 -9.42 10.50
N ASP A 124 16.71 -9.31 9.59
CA ASP A 124 18.13 -9.12 9.93
C ASP A 124 18.41 -7.69 10.44
N GLU A 125 18.97 -7.58 11.65
CA GLU A 125 19.19 -6.28 12.31
C GLU A 125 20.16 -5.38 11.55
N VAL A 126 21.27 -5.94 11.07
CA VAL A 126 22.32 -5.16 10.38
C VAL A 126 21.80 -4.63 9.04
N THR A 127 21.13 -5.49 8.28
CA THR A 127 20.54 -5.15 6.99
C THR A 127 19.43 -4.11 7.18
N ARG A 128 18.58 -4.28 8.18
CA ARG A 128 17.54 -3.30 8.54
C ARG A 128 18.12 -1.93 8.86
N VAL A 129 19.19 -1.84 9.66
CA VAL A 129 19.83 -0.54 9.96
C VAL A 129 20.34 0.14 8.69
N ASN A 130 20.97 -0.60 7.78
CA ASN A 130 21.43 -0.05 6.50
C ASN A 130 20.26 0.42 5.61
N ILE A 131 19.16 -0.32 5.61
CA ILE A 131 17.92 0.06 4.91
C ILE A 131 17.40 1.38 5.48
N CYS A 132 17.21 1.49 6.80
CA CYS A 132 16.73 2.72 7.44
C CYS A 132 17.65 3.91 7.13
N ASN A 133 18.97 3.75 7.26
CA ASN A 133 19.93 4.81 6.92
C ASN A 133 19.82 5.28 5.47
N THR A 134 19.55 4.35 4.54
CA THR A 134 19.33 4.68 3.14
C THR A 134 18.04 5.49 2.95
N PHE A 135 16.95 5.09 3.60
CA PHE A 135 15.70 5.85 3.55
C PHE A 135 15.87 7.26 4.12
N GLU A 136 16.51 7.43 5.28
CA GLU A 136 16.77 8.76 5.85
C GLU A 136 17.56 9.63 4.88
N ALA A 137 18.66 9.10 4.30
CA ALA A 137 19.47 9.85 3.36
C ALA A 137 18.70 10.26 2.09
N LEU A 138 17.77 9.43 1.61
CA LEU A 138 16.90 9.74 0.46
C LEU A 138 15.89 10.83 0.82
N LEU A 139 15.21 10.71 1.96
CA LEU A 139 14.19 11.65 2.42
C LEU A 139 14.78 13.03 2.72
N GLU A 140 15.98 13.09 3.33
CA GLU A 140 16.75 14.33 3.54
C GLU A 140 17.04 15.10 2.24
N ARG A 141 17.08 14.39 1.10
CA ARG A 141 17.36 14.94 -0.24
C ARG A 141 16.10 15.13 -1.07
N GLU A 142 14.93 14.97 -0.45
CA GLU A 142 13.63 15.07 -1.12
C GLU A 142 13.48 14.10 -2.31
N ILE A 143 14.16 12.94 -2.24
CA ILE A 143 14.06 11.88 -3.25
C ILE A 143 12.94 10.92 -2.84
N VAL A 144 12.05 10.57 -3.78
CA VAL A 144 10.92 9.66 -3.53
C VAL A 144 11.41 8.20 -3.52
N PRO A 145 11.39 7.50 -2.39
CA PRO A 145 11.72 6.08 -2.37
C PRO A 145 10.54 5.27 -2.93
N ILE A 146 10.80 4.43 -3.93
CA ILE A 146 9.85 3.50 -4.53
C ILE A 146 10.25 2.09 -4.11
N VAL A 147 9.48 1.55 -3.16
CA VAL A 147 9.72 0.25 -2.54
C VAL A 147 8.90 -0.82 -3.25
N ASN A 148 9.50 -1.98 -3.52
CA ASN A 148 8.78 -3.18 -3.93
C ASN A 148 9.48 -4.43 -3.38
N GLU A 149 8.79 -5.56 -3.40
CA GLU A 149 9.38 -6.84 -3.08
C GLU A 149 10.47 -7.20 -4.11
N ASN A 150 11.60 -7.75 -3.63
CA ASN A 150 12.64 -8.28 -4.51
C ASN A 150 12.26 -9.68 -5.01
N ASP A 151 11.34 -9.73 -5.98
CA ASP A 151 10.78 -10.99 -6.53
C ASP A 151 11.86 -11.98 -6.98
N THR A 152 13.02 -11.51 -7.47
CA THR A 152 14.10 -12.38 -7.99
C THR A 152 14.74 -13.25 -6.91
N VAL A 153 14.82 -12.76 -5.67
CA VAL A 153 15.42 -13.48 -4.54
C VAL A 153 14.41 -13.87 -3.47
N SER A 154 13.17 -13.40 -3.57
CA SER A 154 12.10 -13.79 -2.64
C SER A 154 11.83 -15.31 -2.70
N THR A 155 11.85 -15.94 -1.53
CA THR A 155 11.58 -17.37 -1.35
C THR A 155 10.13 -17.64 -0.91
N ARG A 156 9.27 -16.62 -0.99
CA ARG A 156 7.88 -16.63 -0.51
C ARG A 156 7.06 -17.84 -0.97
N GLU A 157 7.13 -18.16 -2.25
CA GLU A 157 6.34 -19.25 -2.85
C GLU A 157 6.81 -20.64 -2.39
N ILE A 158 7.99 -20.73 -1.77
CA ILE A 158 8.63 -21.97 -1.31
C ILE A 158 8.33 -22.22 0.18
N TYR A 159 8.43 -21.19 1.03
CA TYR A 159 8.34 -21.37 2.49
C TYR A 159 7.02 -20.94 3.12
N HIS A 160 6.24 -20.06 2.47
CA HIS A 160 5.09 -19.40 3.10
C HIS A 160 3.75 -19.71 2.45
N ASN A 161 3.63 -20.78 1.64
CA ASN A 161 2.39 -21.20 0.96
C ASN A 161 1.59 -20.06 0.30
N GLY A 162 2.26 -18.96 -0.09
CA GLY A 162 1.63 -17.77 -0.67
C GLY A 162 0.75 -16.94 0.29
N THR A 163 0.70 -17.23 1.60
CA THR A 163 -0.15 -16.50 2.56
C THR A 163 0.49 -15.24 3.14
N PHE A 164 1.82 -15.17 3.16
CA PHE A 164 2.57 -13.99 3.63
C PHE A 164 3.30 -13.38 2.43
N GLY A 165 2.77 -12.29 1.85
CA GLY A 165 3.23 -11.92 0.52
C GLY A 165 2.68 -10.70 -0.18
N ASP A 166 1.63 -10.04 0.28
CA ASP A 166 1.23 -8.80 -0.37
C ASP A 166 2.13 -7.67 0.11
N ASN A 167 2.37 -6.69 -0.75
CA ASN A 167 3.05 -5.45 -0.38
C ASN A 167 2.26 -4.65 0.66
N ASP A 168 1.03 -5.07 1.02
CA ASP A 168 0.35 -4.60 2.23
C ASP A 168 1.23 -4.84 3.48
N ALA A 169 1.71 -6.06 3.71
CA ALA A 169 2.56 -6.39 4.85
C ALA A 169 3.92 -5.68 4.76
N LEU A 170 4.53 -5.67 3.57
CA LEU A 170 5.77 -4.92 3.34
C LEU A 170 5.59 -3.43 3.67
N SER A 171 4.47 -2.83 3.27
CA SER A 171 4.21 -1.41 3.54
C SER A 171 4.03 -1.11 5.03
N ALA A 172 3.38 -1.99 5.79
CA ALA A 172 3.27 -1.84 7.23
C ALA A 172 4.64 -1.97 7.91
N ILE A 173 5.44 -2.96 7.52
CA ILE A 173 6.79 -3.16 8.07
C ILE A 173 7.69 -1.94 7.78
N VAL A 174 7.68 -1.45 6.54
CA VAL A 174 8.42 -0.23 6.16
C VAL A 174 7.95 0.97 6.96
N ALA A 175 6.63 1.16 7.12
CA ALA A 175 6.07 2.24 7.92
C ALA A 175 6.55 2.18 9.37
N VAL A 176 6.50 1.00 9.99
CA VAL A 176 6.94 0.78 11.38
C VAL A 176 8.43 1.10 11.56
N HIS A 177 9.30 0.57 10.69
CA HIS A 177 10.75 0.76 10.85
C HIS A 177 11.23 2.16 10.52
N LEU A 178 10.50 2.89 9.67
CA LEU A 178 10.77 4.30 9.37
C LEU A 178 10.01 5.26 10.27
N GLN A 179 9.31 4.75 11.30
CA GLN A 179 8.52 5.54 12.24
C GLN A 179 7.59 6.52 11.51
N ALA A 180 6.91 6.04 10.47
CA ALA A 180 5.95 6.85 9.74
C ALA A 180 4.77 7.24 10.66
N ASP A 181 4.12 8.36 10.37
CA ASP A 181 2.93 8.78 11.11
C ASP A 181 1.65 8.11 10.56
N LEU A 182 1.68 7.77 9.26
CA LEU A 182 0.51 7.28 8.53
C LEU A 182 0.89 6.27 7.43
N LEU A 183 0.15 5.16 7.39
CA LEU A 183 0.11 4.23 6.28
C LEU A 183 -1.19 4.40 5.47
N ILE A 184 -1.09 4.66 4.18
CA ILE A 184 -2.23 4.72 3.25
C ILE A 184 -2.17 3.52 2.31
N ILE A 185 -3.18 2.65 2.34
CA ILE A 185 -3.31 1.50 1.43
C ILE A 185 -4.35 1.82 0.37
N LEU A 186 -3.91 2.04 -0.87
CA LEU A 186 -4.74 2.30 -2.03
C LEU A 186 -4.98 1.01 -2.84
N SER A 187 -6.24 0.55 -2.86
CA SER A 187 -6.68 -0.67 -3.55
C SER A 187 -7.87 -0.41 -4.47
N ASP A 188 -8.42 -1.47 -5.06
CA ASP A 188 -9.68 -1.54 -5.81
C ASP A 188 -10.95 -1.59 -4.93
N ILE A 189 -10.83 -1.36 -3.63
CA ILE A 189 -11.92 -1.36 -2.65
C ILE A 189 -12.03 -0.01 -1.97
N ASP A 190 -13.26 0.39 -1.61
CA ASP A 190 -13.51 1.68 -0.96
C ASP A 190 -13.02 1.72 0.49
N GLY A 191 -13.00 0.57 1.16
CA GLY A 191 -12.56 0.39 2.54
C GLY A 191 -13.18 -0.88 3.13
N LEU A 192 -13.21 -0.98 4.44
CA LEU A 192 -13.87 -2.07 5.17
C LEU A 192 -15.38 -1.82 5.24
N TYR A 193 -16.16 -2.84 4.94
CA TYR A 193 -17.62 -2.81 5.03
C TYR A 193 -18.12 -3.69 6.19
N THR A 194 -19.31 -3.38 6.70
CA THR A 194 -20.01 -4.21 7.70
C THR A 194 -20.29 -5.63 7.20
N VAL A 195 -20.47 -5.80 5.90
CA VAL A 195 -20.63 -7.08 5.19
C VAL A 195 -20.11 -6.90 3.76
N ASP A 196 -19.75 -7.97 3.05
CA ASP A 196 -19.28 -7.87 1.66
C ASP A 196 -20.33 -7.16 0.78
N PRO A 197 -20.02 -5.99 0.18
CA PRO A 197 -20.95 -5.22 -0.65
C PRO A 197 -21.34 -5.93 -1.95
N ARG A 198 -20.64 -7.01 -2.32
CA ARG A 198 -21.00 -7.87 -3.46
C ARG A 198 -22.13 -8.83 -3.11
N ILE A 199 -22.36 -9.06 -1.82
CA ILE A 199 -23.32 -10.05 -1.29
C ILE A 199 -24.56 -9.35 -0.73
N SER A 200 -24.42 -8.17 -0.14
CA SER A 200 -25.53 -7.43 0.46
C SER A 200 -25.56 -5.97 0.00
N GLN A 201 -26.77 -5.47 -0.31
CA GLN A 201 -27.02 -4.05 -0.58
C GLN A 201 -27.04 -3.20 0.69
N ASP A 202 -27.20 -3.82 1.86
CA ASP A 202 -27.17 -3.16 3.17
C ASP A 202 -25.73 -2.99 3.70
N ALA A 203 -24.72 -3.27 2.87
CA ALA A 203 -23.32 -3.08 3.22
C ALA A 203 -23.00 -1.60 3.41
N CYS A 204 -22.59 -1.24 4.62
CA CYS A 204 -22.17 0.12 4.96
C CYS A 204 -20.65 0.18 5.07
N LEU A 205 -20.05 1.22 4.49
CA LEU A 205 -18.63 1.51 4.65
C LEU A 205 -18.36 1.94 6.10
N ILE A 206 -17.41 1.28 6.75
CA ILE A 206 -16.96 1.63 8.10
C ILE A 206 -15.97 2.78 7.97
N ALA A 207 -16.32 3.95 8.50
CA ALA A 207 -15.47 5.14 8.38
C ALA A 207 -14.25 5.08 9.32
N THR A 208 -14.40 4.53 10.52
CA THR A 208 -13.34 4.46 11.53
C THR A 208 -13.40 3.14 12.28
N VAL A 209 -12.23 2.56 12.53
CA VAL A 209 -12.02 1.38 13.38
C VAL A 209 -11.03 1.77 14.48
N SER A 210 -11.50 1.79 15.73
CA SER A 210 -10.66 2.14 16.88
C SER A 210 -9.89 0.96 17.46
N GLU A 211 -10.38 -0.26 17.24
CA GLU A 211 -9.78 -1.50 17.70
C GLU A 211 -10.07 -2.59 16.65
N ILE A 212 -9.05 -3.37 16.30
CA ILE A 212 -9.18 -4.48 15.36
C ILE A 212 -9.50 -5.73 16.18
N THR A 213 -10.80 -6.06 16.28
CA THR A 213 -11.28 -7.24 17.00
C THR A 213 -11.21 -8.50 16.15
N ASP A 214 -11.30 -9.67 16.78
CA ASP A 214 -11.36 -10.97 16.08
C ASP A 214 -12.52 -11.03 15.09
N GLU A 215 -13.65 -10.36 15.37
CA GLU A 215 -14.79 -10.27 14.45
C GLU A 215 -14.44 -9.51 13.16
N ILE A 216 -13.66 -8.42 13.26
CA ILE A 216 -13.19 -7.66 12.10
C ILE A 216 -12.23 -8.51 11.25
N GLU A 217 -11.34 -9.26 11.89
CA GLU A 217 -10.43 -10.18 11.20
C GLU A 217 -11.20 -11.31 10.49
N GLN A 218 -12.20 -11.89 11.15
CA GLN A 218 -13.04 -12.94 10.59
C GLN A 218 -13.91 -12.41 9.43
N ALA A 219 -14.49 -11.21 9.58
CA ALA A 219 -15.27 -10.56 8.51
C ALA A 219 -14.41 -10.29 7.27
N ALA A 220 -13.12 -9.95 7.46
CA ALA A 220 -12.15 -9.76 6.38
C ALA A 220 -11.70 -11.06 5.69
N GLY A 221 -11.92 -12.22 6.33
CA GLY A 221 -11.52 -13.56 5.87
C GLY A 221 -12.62 -14.38 5.18
N GLY A 222 -13.82 -13.82 4.97
CA GLY A 222 -14.97 -14.53 4.38
C GLY A 222 -14.70 -15.22 3.04
N ALA A 223 -15.23 -16.43 2.88
CA ALA A 223 -15.02 -17.32 1.73
C ALA A 223 -15.47 -16.68 0.40
N GLY A 224 -14.52 -16.28 -0.47
CA GLY A 224 -14.89 -15.88 -1.83
C GLY A 224 -13.86 -15.17 -2.70
N SER A 225 -12.78 -14.60 -2.19
CA SER A 225 -11.79 -13.90 -3.04
C SER A 225 -10.74 -14.83 -3.65
N LEU A 226 -11.18 -15.80 -4.46
CA LEU A 226 -10.36 -16.69 -5.31
C LEU A 226 -9.55 -15.95 -6.42
N ARG A 227 -9.43 -14.62 -6.34
CA ARG A 227 -8.66 -13.78 -7.27
C ARG A 227 -7.78 -12.80 -6.50
N GLY A 228 -6.59 -13.25 -6.11
CA GLY A 228 -5.47 -12.38 -5.73
C GLY A 228 -4.72 -12.85 -4.49
N THR A 229 -3.42 -12.58 -4.46
CA THR A 229 -2.52 -12.79 -3.31
C THR A 229 -2.72 -11.73 -2.21
N GLY A 230 -3.87 -11.05 -2.15
CA GLY A 230 -3.97 -9.68 -1.59
C GLY A 230 -5.39 -9.17 -1.29
N GLY A 231 -6.17 -9.93 -0.50
CA GLY A 231 -7.55 -9.61 -0.14
C GLY A 231 -7.70 -8.57 0.98
N MET A 232 -8.93 -8.45 1.52
CA MET A 232 -9.21 -7.59 2.68
C MET A 232 -8.43 -8.05 3.92
N HIS A 233 -8.37 -9.36 4.17
CA HIS A 233 -7.60 -9.95 5.27
C HIS A 233 -6.14 -9.43 5.33
N SER A 234 -5.45 -9.38 4.19
CA SER A 234 -4.07 -8.86 4.10
C SER A 234 -3.96 -7.40 4.56
N LYS A 235 -4.95 -6.57 4.23
CA LYS A 235 -4.97 -5.15 4.56
C LYS A 235 -5.30 -4.92 6.03
N ILE A 236 -6.19 -5.74 6.59
CA ILE A 236 -6.48 -5.74 8.04
C ILE A 236 -5.24 -6.17 8.83
N LEU A 237 -4.51 -7.19 8.37
CA LEU A 237 -3.26 -7.59 9.01
C LEU A 237 -2.20 -6.47 8.96
N ALA A 238 -2.06 -5.80 7.81
CA ALA A 238 -1.18 -4.65 7.68
C ALA A 238 -1.59 -3.49 8.59
N ALA A 239 -2.89 -3.17 8.66
CA ALA A 239 -3.42 -2.19 9.58
C ALA A 239 -3.12 -2.55 11.03
N LYS A 240 -3.31 -3.82 11.43
CA LYS A 240 -2.99 -4.32 12.79
C LYS A 240 -1.53 -4.16 13.15
N ILE A 241 -0.62 -4.48 12.24
CA ILE A 241 0.82 -4.28 12.45
C ILE A 241 1.13 -2.79 12.67
N ALA A 242 0.57 -1.91 11.84
CA ALA A 242 0.81 -0.48 11.90
C ALA A 242 0.18 0.17 13.15
N THR A 243 -1.09 -0.12 13.45
CA THR A 243 -1.78 0.49 14.60
C THR A 243 -1.20 0.06 15.94
N ALA A 244 -0.77 -1.21 16.07
CA ALA A 244 -0.09 -1.72 17.25
C ALA A 244 1.27 -1.04 17.50
N ALA A 245 1.89 -0.47 16.47
CA ALA A 245 3.12 0.30 16.56
C ALA A 245 2.89 1.82 16.72
N GLY A 246 1.63 2.26 16.84
CA GLY A 246 1.28 3.67 17.01
C GLY A 246 1.09 4.46 15.70
N LEU A 247 0.99 3.79 14.55
CA LEU A 247 0.79 4.42 13.25
C LEU A 247 -0.68 4.36 12.82
N ASP A 248 -1.24 5.50 12.42
CA ASP A 248 -2.57 5.53 11.84
C ASP A 248 -2.55 4.84 10.46
N THR A 249 -3.62 4.13 10.10
CA THR A 249 -3.72 3.47 8.78
C THR A 249 -5.02 3.80 8.08
N VAL A 250 -5.00 4.09 6.78
CA VAL A 250 -6.20 4.30 5.97
C VAL A 250 -6.24 3.33 4.80
N ILE A 251 -7.34 2.59 4.65
CA ILE A 251 -7.63 1.78 3.47
C ILE A 251 -8.65 2.53 2.61
N ALA A 252 -8.32 2.78 1.35
CA ALA A 252 -9.18 3.54 0.45
C ALA A 252 -9.05 3.10 -1.02
N ASN A 253 -10.01 3.54 -1.84
CA ASN A 253 -10.03 3.24 -3.27
C ASN A 253 -9.04 4.12 -4.03
N GLY A 254 -8.01 3.47 -4.58
CA GLY A 254 -6.94 4.12 -5.34
C GLY A 254 -7.36 4.67 -6.69
N SER A 255 -8.54 4.37 -7.21
CA SER A 255 -9.07 4.95 -8.46
C SER A 255 -9.74 6.31 -8.27
N THR A 256 -10.01 6.69 -7.02
CA THR A 256 -10.65 7.96 -6.68
C THR A 256 -9.68 9.12 -6.87
N VAL A 257 -10.17 10.20 -7.49
CA VAL A 257 -9.39 11.40 -7.76
C VAL A 257 -8.98 12.04 -6.43
N ARG A 258 -7.70 12.43 -6.32
CA ARG A 258 -7.13 13.13 -5.14
C ARG A 258 -7.22 12.33 -3.83
N MET A 259 -7.37 10.99 -3.88
CA MET A 259 -7.55 10.19 -2.66
C MET A 259 -6.45 10.43 -1.59
N VAL A 260 -5.18 10.51 -1.99
CA VAL A 260 -4.07 10.82 -1.07
C VAL A 260 -4.25 12.21 -0.44
N ASP A 261 -4.62 13.21 -1.24
CA ASP A 261 -4.82 14.58 -0.76
C ASP A 261 -6.01 14.65 0.21
N GLN A 262 -7.14 14.03 -0.14
CA GLN A 262 -8.35 13.99 0.68
C GLN A 262 -8.08 13.37 2.06
N ILE A 263 -7.35 12.26 2.10
CA ILE A 263 -6.95 11.62 3.37
C ILE A 263 -6.10 12.58 4.22
N LEU A 264 -5.11 13.24 3.61
CA LEU A 264 -4.20 14.17 4.29
C LEU A 264 -4.82 15.54 4.59
N GLU A 265 -5.96 15.85 3.99
CA GLU A 265 -6.83 17.01 4.29
C GLU A 265 -7.83 16.69 5.41
N GLY A 266 -7.94 15.41 5.80
CA GLY A 266 -8.80 14.94 6.89
C GLY A 266 -10.22 14.58 6.46
N ASP A 267 -10.47 14.47 5.15
CA ASP A 267 -11.77 14.06 4.61
C ASP A 267 -12.14 12.65 5.09
N VAL A 268 -13.45 12.42 5.26
CA VAL A 268 -13.97 11.09 5.61
C VAL A 268 -14.11 10.23 4.36
N VAL A 269 -12.97 9.73 3.88
CA VAL A 269 -12.86 8.81 2.74
C VAL A 269 -12.23 7.48 3.18
N GLY A 270 -12.77 6.38 2.65
CA GLY A 270 -12.37 5.03 3.05
C GLY A 270 -12.46 4.76 4.55
N THR A 271 -11.72 3.75 5.02
CA THR A 271 -11.70 3.32 6.42
C THR A 271 -10.40 3.74 7.09
N TRP A 272 -10.51 4.47 8.20
CA TRP A 272 -9.37 4.82 9.04
C TRP A 272 -9.29 3.87 10.24
N PHE A 273 -8.16 3.20 10.38
CA PHE A 273 -7.77 2.42 11.54
C PHE A 273 -6.94 3.33 12.44
N GLN A 274 -7.49 3.65 13.60
CA GLN A 274 -6.85 4.54 14.55
C GLN A 274 -5.71 3.81 15.24
N ALA A 275 -4.56 4.46 15.35
CA ALA A 275 -3.44 3.88 16.08
C ALA A 275 -3.74 3.75 17.58
N ASP A 276 -3.21 2.70 18.19
CA ASP A 276 -3.23 2.52 19.63
C ASP A 276 -2.49 3.71 20.26
N GLN A 277 -3.09 4.35 21.27
CA GLN A 277 -2.34 5.33 22.03
C GLN A 277 -1.23 4.59 22.78
N PRO A 278 0.02 5.09 22.78
CA PRO A 278 1.05 4.47 23.61
C PRO A 278 0.55 4.43 25.05
N ALA A 279 0.64 3.27 25.68
CA ALA A 279 0.42 3.15 27.12
C ALA A 279 1.41 4.13 27.78
N GLY A 280 0.86 5.18 28.39
CA GLY A 280 1.64 6.24 29.04
C GLY A 280 2.47 5.75 30.21
#